data_AF-A0A7C9DLB7-F1
#
_entry.id   AF-A0A7C9DLB7-F1
#
_cell.length_a   1.000
_cell.length_b   1.000
_cell.length_c   1.000
_cell.angle_alpha   90.00
_cell.angle_beta   90.00
_cell.angle_gamma   90.00
#
_symmetry.space_group_name_H-M   'P 1'
#
loop_
_entity.id
_entity.type
_entity.pdbx_description
1 polymer ?
#
loop_
_entity_poly.entity_id
_entity_poly.type
_entity_poly.pdbx_seq_one_letter_code
_entity_poly.pdbx_strand_id
1 'polypeptide(L)'
;SLSLSLSLSRSRQRNQIPSFSPKPCNSISLCVKEGEKERVRGRNLNRNLGRLKQKRAKMSSTLLEVTRASHEEVERLERLIVKELQNETASSRERLYQSHRVRNMMEQIISTTDKLVDIYEDKDNARKDEIAALGGQTATGTNVFSAFYDRLKEIREYHRRHPAARVVDAGEEYEQMFKEDPILDFSGEEAFGRYLDLHEFYNRYINSKFGEPMEYTTYLDVFSQPEKIPRKLKMTRQYRDYIIDLLEYLISFFERTDPLKDLDRIFSKVITEFEEQWSNGKVEGWENEGQENGHVSQPTMIDLDYYSTVEELMELGPEKLKEALAALGLKTGGTVQQRAERLFLTKNTPLEKLDRKHFAKPSRGSEQNGNVPTQKEEDIKDLALMEAKMKRLCELLNETIVRTKENTVKKQGMTWDEIVQEQEEEDIQADTESDEEEQPIYNPLKLPLGWDGKPIPYWLYKLHGLGQEFKCEICGNHSYWGRRAFERHFKEWRHQHGMRCLGIPNTKNFNEITSIEDAKRLWERIQERQGLNKWRPDLEEEYEDHEGNIYNKKTYTDLQRQGLI
;
A
#
# COMPACT_ATOMS: atom_id res chain seq x y z
N SER A 1 50.86 -56.03 17.37
CA SER A 1 51.97 -56.04 16.38
C SER A 1 52.18 -54.62 15.88
N LEU A 2 53.43 -54.16 15.97
CA LEU A 2 54.05 -52.95 15.38
C LEU A 2 53.53 -52.64 13.96
N SER A 3 53.55 -51.45 13.36
CA SER A 3 54.15 -50.14 13.63
C SER A 3 53.77 -49.17 12.47
N LEU A 4 53.71 -47.87 12.79
CA LEU A 4 54.05 -46.67 12.01
C LEU A 4 53.95 -46.63 10.47
N SER A 5 53.18 -45.63 10.04
CA SER A 5 53.50 -44.56 9.07
C SER A 5 54.85 -44.60 8.33
N LEU A 6 54.82 -44.36 7.00
CA LEU A 6 55.60 -43.29 6.38
C LEU A 6 55.22 -43.04 4.90
N SER A 7 54.98 -41.76 4.63
CA SER A 7 54.97 -41.04 3.37
C SER A 7 56.28 -41.15 2.57
N LEU A 8 56.22 -41.06 1.23
CA LEU A 8 56.96 -40.06 0.43
C LEU A 8 56.62 -40.11 -1.09
N SER A 9 55.98 -39.03 -1.58
CA SER A 9 56.45 -38.15 -2.68
C SER A 9 56.83 -38.75 -4.05
N ARG A 10 56.14 -38.49 -5.17
CA ARG A 10 55.96 -37.25 -5.99
C ARG A 10 56.59 -37.44 -7.39
N SER A 11 55.76 -37.40 -8.44
CA SER A 11 56.12 -36.83 -9.75
C SER A 11 54.83 -36.52 -10.54
N ARG A 12 54.30 -35.31 -10.40
CA ARG A 12 54.19 -34.27 -11.46
C ARG A 12 53.72 -34.79 -12.84
N GLN A 13 52.41 -34.70 -13.08
CA GLN A 13 51.85 -34.24 -14.35
C GLN A 13 50.92 -33.05 -14.09
N ARG A 14 51.04 -32.05 -14.96
CA ARG A 14 50.40 -30.73 -14.92
C ARG A 14 48.89 -30.88 -15.17
N ASN A 15 48.07 -30.51 -14.20
CA ASN A 15 46.69 -30.09 -14.42
C ASN A 15 46.62 -28.57 -14.31
N GLN A 16 46.16 -27.92 -15.38
CA GLN A 16 45.74 -26.52 -15.36
C GLN A 16 44.44 -26.43 -14.56
N ILE A 17 44.49 -25.74 -13.43
CA ILE A 17 43.34 -25.32 -12.64
C ILE A 17 43.08 -23.86 -13.01
N PRO A 18 41.87 -23.46 -13.44
CA PRO A 18 41.52 -22.05 -13.46
C PRO A 18 41.30 -21.58 -12.03
N SER A 19 42.12 -20.63 -11.60
CA SER A 19 42.00 -19.91 -10.33
C SER A 19 40.71 -19.10 -10.30
N PHE A 20 39.74 -19.53 -9.48
CA PHE A 20 38.64 -18.65 -9.06
C PHE A 20 39.10 -17.83 -7.85
N SER A 21 39.38 -16.56 -8.10
CA SER A 21 39.43 -15.51 -7.09
C SER A 21 37.99 -15.17 -6.65
N PRO A 22 37.75 -14.89 -5.35
CA PRO A 22 36.44 -14.47 -4.89
C PRO A 22 36.19 -13.03 -5.35
N LYS A 23 35.23 -12.84 -6.25
CA LYS A 23 34.64 -11.52 -6.54
C LYS A 23 33.50 -11.27 -5.55
N PRO A 24 33.36 -10.04 -5.02
CA PRO A 24 32.30 -9.71 -4.08
C PRO A 24 30.92 -9.69 -4.78
N CYS A 25 29.91 -10.21 -4.08
CA CYS A 25 28.50 -10.21 -4.48
C CYS A 25 27.99 -8.77 -4.65
N ASN A 26 27.61 -8.41 -5.88
CA ASN A 26 26.84 -7.21 -6.20
C ASN A 26 25.34 -7.51 -6.08
N SER A 27 24.84 -7.78 -4.87
CA SER A 27 23.39 -7.80 -4.58
C SER A 27 22.81 -6.38 -4.43
N ILE A 28 23.66 -5.38 -4.16
CA ILE A 28 23.28 -3.96 -4.06
C ILE A 28 22.97 -3.34 -5.44
N SER A 29 23.52 -3.90 -6.53
CA SER A 29 23.31 -3.35 -7.89
C SER A 29 21.94 -3.65 -8.50
N LEU A 30 21.22 -4.67 -8.02
CA LEU A 30 19.90 -5.05 -8.54
C LEU A 30 18.78 -4.25 -7.86
N CYS A 31 18.82 -4.08 -6.53
CA CYS A 31 17.91 -3.18 -5.80
C CYS A 31 18.04 -1.71 -6.25
N VAL A 32 19.25 -1.23 -6.56
CA VAL A 32 19.44 0.15 -7.05
C VAL A 32 18.84 0.36 -8.46
N LYS A 33 18.84 -0.69 -9.31
CA LYS A 33 18.26 -0.62 -10.67
C LYS A 33 16.73 -0.74 -10.67
N GLU A 34 16.14 -1.42 -9.69
CA GLU A 34 14.69 -1.44 -9.48
C GLU A 34 14.21 -0.12 -8.88
N GLY A 35 14.92 0.42 -7.88
CA GLY A 35 14.68 1.76 -7.34
C GLY A 35 14.82 2.88 -8.39
N GLU A 36 15.72 2.76 -9.37
CA GLU A 36 15.81 3.71 -10.50
C GLU A 36 14.66 3.56 -11.50
N LYS A 37 14.16 2.34 -11.75
CA LYS A 37 12.95 2.11 -12.56
C LYS A 37 11.69 2.65 -11.88
N GLU A 38 11.60 2.53 -10.56
CA GLU A 38 10.53 3.09 -9.71
C GLU A 38 10.55 4.61 -9.69
N ARG A 39 11.72 5.22 -9.53
CA ARG A 39 11.90 6.68 -9.62
C ARG A 39 11.56 7.22 -11.01
N VAL A 40 11.66 6.40 -12.06
CA VAL A 40 11.27 6.74 -13.44
C VAL A 40 9.76 6.52 -13.65
N ARG A 41 9.14 5.49 -13.05
CA ARG A 41 7.68 5.26 -13.10
C ARG A 41 6.88 6.30 -12.30
N GLY A 42 7.30 6.63 -11.07
CA GLY A 42 6.74 7.74 -10.29
C GLY A 42 6.95 9.11 -10.96
N ARG A 43 8.08 9.31 -11.65
CA ARG A 43 8.29 10.50 -12.51
C ARG A 43 7.43 10.49 -13.77
N ASN A 44 7.05 9.32 -14.30
CA ASN A 44 6.16 9.21 -15.46
C ASN A 44 4.68 9.42 -15.07
N LEU A 45 4.25 8.97 -13.89
CA LEU A 45 2.95 9.30 -13.29
C LEU A 45 2.86 10.81 -13.01
N ASN A 46 3.86 11.40 -12.36
CA ASN A 46 3.93 12.86 -12.16
C ASN A 46 4.05 13.65 -13.48
N ARG A 47 4.69 13.10 -14.51
CA ARG A 47 4.72 13.69 -15.87
C ARG A 47 3.38 13.56 -16.58
N ASN A 48 2.63 12.48 -16.37
CA ASN A 48 1.30 12.30 -16.94
C ASN A 48 0.26 13.18 -16.22
N LEU A 49 0.32 13.29 -14.89
CA LEU A 49 -0.34 14.33 -14.08
C LEU A 49 0.04 15.72 -14.59
N GLY A 50 1.32 15.97 -14.85
CA GLY A 50 1.82 17.21 -15.43
C GLY A 50 1.32 17.46 -16.86
N ARG A 51 1.09 16.41 -17.67
CA ARG A 51 0.60 16.49 -19.06
C ARG A 51 -0.92 16.68 -19.13
N LEU A 52 -1.68 16.04 -18.25
CA LEU A 52 -3.13 16.23 -18.06
C LEU A 52 -3.41 17.59 -17.43
N LYS A 53 -2.64 18.00 -16.42
CA LYS A 53 -2.64 19.37 -15.89
C LYS A 53 -2.19 20.38 -16.95
N GLN A 54 -1.20 20.10 -17.80
CA GLN A 54 -0.82 20.97 -18.94
C GLN A 54 -1.87 21.06 -20.04
N LYS A 55 -2.66 20.00 -20.25
CA LYS A 55 -3.78 20.01 -21.20
C LYS A 55 -4.97 20.80 -20.66
N ARG A 56 -5.27 20.70 -19.35
CA ARG A 56 -6.27 21.56 -18.66
C ARG A 56 -5.80 23.02 -18.53
N ALA A 57 -4.53 23.26 -18.18
CA ALA A 57 -3.96 24.60 -17.97
C ALA A 57 -3.84 25.47 -19.23
N LYS A 58 -4.12 24.93 -20.41
CA LYS A 58 -4.18 25.70 -21.66
C LYS A 58 -5.56 26.30 -21.95
N MET A 59 -6.59 25.99 -21.16
CA MET A 59 -7.87 26.68 -21.17
C MET A 59 -7.86 27.69 -20.02
N SER A 60 -7.61 28.97 -20.36
CA SER A 60 -7.57 30.15 -19.49
C SER A 60 -6.98 29.95 -18.09
N SER A 61 -5.72 30.35 -17.92
CA SER A 61 -4.97 30.44 -16.66
C SER A 61 -5.50 31.55 -15.72
N THR A 62 -6.81 31.72 -15.61
CA THR A 62 -7.43 32.70 -14.73
C THR A 62 -7.56 32.13 -13.34
N LEU A 63 -7.33 32.95 -12.32
CA LEU A 63 -7.39 32.51 -10.93
C LEU A 63 -8.82 32.08 -10.57
N LEU A 64 -9.82 32.75 -11.15
CA LEU A 64 -11.23 32.35 -11.02
C LEU A 64 -11.54 30.97 -11.62
N GLU A 65 -10.97 30.63 -12.79
CA GLU A 65 -11.17 29.29 -13.36
C GLU A 65 -10.41 28.23 -12.57
N VAL A 66 -9.22 28.54 -12.07
CA VAL A 66 -8.48 27.66 -11.15
C VAL A 66 -9.28 27.44 -9.87
N THR A 67 -9.93 28.47 -9.34
CA THR A 67 -10.80 28.39 -8.15
C THR A 67 -12.01 27.49 -8.43
N ARG A 68 -12.71 27.73 -9.55
CA ARG A 68 -13.87 26.92 -9.97
C ARG A 68 -13.49 25.46 -10.17
N ALA A 69 -12.38 25.20 -10.87
CA ALA A 69 -11.89 23.85 -11.15
C ALA A 69 -11.44 23.13 -9.86
N SER A 70 -10.84 23.85 -8.90
CA SER A 70 -10.44 23.27 -7.61
C SER A 70 -11.65 22.91 -6.75
N HIS A 71 -12.72 23.74 -6.75
CA HIS A 71 -13.99 23.38 -6.09
C HIS A 71 -14.68 22.19 -6.75
N GLU A 72 -14.71 22.16 -8.10
CA GLU A 72 -15.22 21.01 -8.85
C GLU A 72 -14.44 19.73 -8.50
N GLU A 73 -13.13 19.84 -8.32
CA GLU A 73 -12.26 18.72 -7.97
C GLU A 73 -12.55 18.18 -6.56
N VAL A 74 -12.71 19.06 -5.57
CA VAL A 74 -13.10 18.66 -4.20
C VAL A 74 -14.44 17.93 -4.20
N GLU A 75 -15.47 18.52 -4.80
CA GLU A 75 -16.81 17.92 -4.90
C GLU A 75 -16.78 16.56 -5.60
N ARG A 76 -15.91 16.42 -6.60
CA ARG A 76 -15.75 15.18 -7.34
C ARG A 76 -15.08 14.09 -6.51
N LEU A 77 -14.00 14.42 -5.81
CA LEU A 77 -13.32 13.49 -4.90
C LEU A 77 -14.27 13.05 -3.77
N GLU A 78 -15.08 13.94 -3.22
CA GLU A 78 -16.10 13.61 -2.23
C GLU A 78 -17.11 12.59 -2.77
N ARG A 79 -17.62 12.80 -3.98
CA ARG A 79 -18.53 11.84 -4.63
C ARG A 79 -17.87 10.48 -4.89
N LEU A 80 -16.59 10.48 -5.26
CA LEU A 80 -15.83 9.24 -5.43
C LEU A 80 -15.63 8.51 -4.11
N ILE A 81 -15.30 9.21 -3.03
CA ILE A 81 -15.21 8.64 -1.68
C ILE A 81 -16.55 8.01 -1.28
N VAL A 82 -17.67 8.71 -1.50
CA VAL A 82 -19.01 8.17 -1.19
C VAL A 82 -19.31 6.91 -1.99
N LYS A 83 -19.02 6.93 -3.30
CA LYS A 83 -19.20 5.76 -4.18
C LYS A 83 -18.33 4.58 -3.74
N GLU A 84 -17.09 4.86 -3.34
CA GLU A 84 -16.16 3.85 -2.89
C GLU A 84 -16.63 3.21 -1.57
N LEU A 85 -17.02 4.02 -0.58
CA LEU A 85 -17.51 3.54 0.72
C LEU A 85 -18.88 2.86 0.66
N GLN A 86 -19.67 3.10 -0.40
CA GLN A 86 -20.91 2.37 -0.65
C GLN A 86 -20.69 0.94 -1.15
N ASN A 87 -19.52 0.65 -1.73
CA ASN A 87 -19.19 -0.70 -2.16
C ASN A 87 -18.84 -1.54 -0.92
N GLU A 88 -19.60 -2.60 -0.69
CA GLU A 88 -19.29 -3.59 0.35
C GLU A 88 -18.07 -4.41 -0.07
N THR A 89 -17.06 -4.46 0.79
CA THR A 89 -15.84 -5.24 0.55
C THR A 89 -16.00 -6.67 1.02
N ALA A 90 -15.55 -7.62 0.19
CA ALA A 90 -15.67 -9.04 0.47
C ALA A 90 -14.64 -9.50 1.51
N SER A 91 -13.41 -8.96 1.42
CA SER A 91 -12.28 -9.34 2.26
C SER A 91 -11.78 -8.19 3.16
N SER A 92 -11.12 -8.55 4.28
CA SER A 92 -10.38 -7.59 5.10
C SER A 92 -9.24 -6.92 4.33
N ARG A 93 -8.62 -7.66 3.40
CA ARG A 93 -7.56 -7.12 2.54
C ARG A 93 -8.12 -6.05 1.61
N GLU A 94 -9.24 -6.35 0.94
CA GLU A 94 -9.90 -5.40 0.04
C GLU A 94 -10.36 -4.14 0.79
N ARG A 95 -10.90 -4.31 2.01
CA ARG A 95 -11.25 -3.19 2.90
C ARG A 95 -10.05 -2.30 3.24
N LEU A 96 -8.88 -2.90 3.41
CA LEU A 96 -7.64 -2.16 3.68
C LEU A 96 -7.26 -1.29 2.47
N TYR A 97 -7.22 -1.88 1.28
CA TYR A 97 -6.94 -1.14 0.05
C TYR A 97 -7.97 -0.04 -0.22
N GLN A 98 -9.26 -0.32 -0.01
CA GLN A 98 -10.34 0.66 -0.07
C GLN A 98 -10.07 1.85 0.86
N SER A 99 -9.66 1.57 2.10
CA SER A 99 -9.34 2.59 3.10
C SER A 99 -8.16 3.46 2.67
N HIS A 100 -7.12 2.87 2.06
CA HIS A 100 -5.98 3.62 1.51
C HIS A 100 -6.34 4.44 0.27
N ARG A 101 -7.19 3.92 -0.63
CA ARG A 101 -7.72 4.68 -1.78
C ARG A 101 -8.48 5.92 -1.30
N VAL A 102 -9.34 5.76 -0.29
CA VAL A 102 -10.06 6.87 0.35
C VAL A 102 -9.10 7.85 1.02
N ARG A 103 -8.08 7.38 1.74
CA ARG A 103 -7.08 8.25 2.36
C ARG A 103 -6.34 9.11 1.33
N ASN A 104 -5.90 8.52 0.21
CA ASN A 104 -5.27 9.26 -0.89
C ASN A 104 -6.22 10.32 -1.48
N MET A 105 -7.50 9.99 -1.68
CA MET A 105 -8.51 10.97 -2.10
C MET A 105 -8.65 12.12 -1.08
N MET A 106 -8.67 11.82 0.22
CA MET A 106 -8.73 12.84 1.28
C MET A 106 -7.48 13.73 1.31
N GLU A 107 -6.28 13.18 1.13
CA GLU A 107 -5.04 13.96 1.03
C GLU A 107 -5.06 14.92 -0.16
N GLN A 108 -5.62 14.47 -1.28
CA GLN A 108 -5.79 15.32 -2.45
C GLN A 108 -6.82 16.43 -2.19
N ILE A 109 -7.94 16.13 -1.52
CA ILE A 109 -8.91 17.13 -1.07
C ILE A 109 -8.18 18.19 -0.22
N ILE A 110 -7.47 17.77 0.84
CA ILE A 110 -6.74 18.69 1.73
C ILE A 110 -5.78 19.56 0.92
N SER A 111 -4.96 18.95 0.05
CA SER A 111 -4.01 19.70 -0.78
C SER A 111 -4.68 20.65 -1.78
N THR A 112 -5.89 20.36 -2.25
CA THR A 112 -6.67 21.29 -3.09
C THR A 112 -7.33 22.39 -2.27
N THR A 113 -7.80 22.08 -1.07
CA THR A 113 -8.39 23.04 -0.14
C THR A 113 -7.35 24.05 0.34
N ASP A 114 -6.12 23.61 0.66
CA ASP A 114 -5.04 24.52 1.06
C ASP A 114 -4.73 25.54 -0.05
N LYS A 115 -4.66 25.07 -1.31
CA LYS A 115 -4.49 25.94 -2.48
C LYS A 115 -5.67 26.90 -2.64
N LEU A 116 -6.89 26.45 -2.40
CA LEU A 116 -8.08 27.32 -2.43
C LEU A 116 -7.98 28.39 -1.35
N VAL A 117 -7.62 28.02 -0.12
CA VAL A 117 -7.43 28.96 0.99
C VAL A 117 -6.40 30.02 0.62
N ASP A 118 -5.25 29.63 0.07
CA ASP A 118 -4.23 30.58 -0.39
C ASP A 118 -4.77 31.57 -1.44
N ILE A 119 -5.59 31.09 -2.38
CA ILE A 119 -6.25 31.92 -3.40
C ILE A 119 -7.29 32.87 -2.77
N TYR A 120 -8.01 32.43 -1.73
CA TYR A 120 -9.00 33.25 -1.03
C TYR A 120 -8.36 34.29 -0.10
N GLU A 121 -7.23 33.95 0.54
CA GLU A 121 -6.45 34.87 1.37
C GLU A 121 -5.88 36.02 0.54
N ASP A 122 -5.60 35.80 -0.75
CA ASP A 122 -5.25 36.84 -1.73
C ASP A 122 -4.12 37.78 -1.25
N LYS A 123 -3.06 37.19 -0.68
CA LYS A 123 -1.93 37.93 -0.07
C LYS A 123 -1.26 38.90 -1.04
N ASP A 124 -1.27 38.59 -2.34
CA ASP A 124 -0.69 39.37 -3.42
C ASP A 124 -1.70 40.28 -4.16
N ASN A 125 -2.98 40.26 -3.76
CA ASN A 125 -4.12 40.93 -4.42
C ASN A 125 -4.35 40.49 -5.89
N ALA A 126 -3.72 39.40 -6.35
CA ALA A 126 -3.84 38.95 -7.72
C ALA A 126 -5.28 38.59 -8.09
N ARG A 127 -6.06 38.06 -7.13
CA ARG A 127 -7.47 37.73 -7.34
C ARG A 127 -8.32 38.98 -7.49
N LYS A 128 -8.11 39.95 -6.60
CA LYS A 128 -8.81 41.24 -6.66
C LYS A 128 -8.52 41.99 -7.95
N ASP A 129 -7.25 42.01 -8.38
CA ASP A 129 -6.82 42.65 -9.61
C ASP A 129 -7.41 41.97 -10.85
N GLU A 130 -7.50 40.63 -10.86
CA GLU A 130 -8.17 39.90 -11.93
C GLU A 130 -9.68 40.22 -11.99
N ILE A 131 -10.36 40.25 -10.83
CA ILE A 131 -11.78 40.61 -10.76
C ILE A 131 -12.00 42.04 -11.26
N ALA A 132 -11.13 42.98 -10.89
CA ALA A 132 -11.20 44.36 -11.36
C ALA A 132 -10.97 44.48 -12.87
N ALA A 133 -10.00 43.73 -13.41
CA ALA A 133 -9.74 43.66 -14.85
C ALA A 133 -10.93 43.07 -15.61
N LEU A 134 -11.57 42.02 -15.08
CA LEU A 134 -12.80 41.45 -15.64
C LEU A 134 -13.98 42.42 -15.56
N GLY A 135 -14.06 43.22 -14.49
CA GLY A 135 -15.01 44.32 -14.34
C GLY A 135 -14.73 45.53 -15.23
N GLY A 136 -13.69 45.48 -16.07
CA GLY A 136 -13.30 46.57 -16.96
C GLY A 136 -12.81 47.82 -16.23
N GLN A 137 -12.39 47.69 -14.97
CA GLN A 137 -11.86 48.81 -14.19
C GLN A 137 -10.44 49.10 -14.66
N THR A 138 -10.26 50.29 -15.21
CA THR A 138 -8.97 50.82 -15.67
C THR A 138 -8.66 52.09 -14.91
N ALA A 139 -7.40 52.53 -14.91
CA ALA A 139 -6.97 53.76 -14.23
C ALA A 139 -7.75 55.03 -14.66
N THR A 140 -8.45 54.98 -15.80
CA THR A 140 -9.17 56.11 -16.40
C THR A 140 -10.70 55.95 -16.42
N GLY A 141 -11.25 54.86 -15.87
CA GLY A 141 -12.70 54.61 -15.80
C GLY A 141 -13.09 53.14 -15.92
N THR A 142 -14.40 52.88 -16.00
CA THR A 142 -14.96 51.51 -16.14
C THR A 142 -15.38 51.27 -17.60
N ASN A 143 -14.67 50.39 -18.31
CA ASN A 143 -14.98 49.98 -19.69
C ASN A 143 -15.16 48.46 -19.79
N VAL A 144 -16.31 47.99 -19.33
CA VAL A 144 -16.69 46.56 -19.28
C VAL A 144 -16.75 45.94 -20.68
N PHE A 145 -17.25 46.69 -21.66
CA PHE A 145 -17.49 46.15 -23.00
C PHE A 145 -16.19 45.84 -23.75
N SER A 146 -15.16 46.68 -23.64
CA SER A 146 -13.86 46.39 -24.29
C SER A 146 -13.21 45.14 -23.71
N ALA A 147 -13.18 45.01 -22.38
CA ALA A 147 -12.60 43.83 -21.71
C ALA A 147 -13.32 42.53 -22.11
N PHE A 148 -14.65 42.57 -22.23
CA PHE A 148 -15.44 41.43 -22.70
C PHE A 148 -15.11 41.03 -24.15
N TYR A 149 -15.05 42.00 -25.07
CA TYR A 149 -14.76 41.70 -26.48
C TYR A 149 -13.32 41.22 -26.70
N ASP A 150 -12.35 41.71 -25.92
CA ASP A 150 -10.97 41.23 -25.97
C ASP A 150 -10.87 39.77 -25.52
N ARG A 151 -11.56 39.39 -24.43
CA ARG A 151 -11.66 37.98 -24.00
C ARG A 151 -12.38 37.09 -25.00
N LEU A 152 -13.49 37.56 -25.57
CA LEU A 152 -14.20 36.81 -26.61
C LEU A 152 -13.31 36.56 -27.84
N LYS A 153 -12.48 37.54 -28.21
CA LYS A 153 -11.51 37.41 -29.30
C LYS A 153 -10.43 36.39 -28.97
N GLU A 154 -9.91 36.39 -27.74
CA GLU A 154 -8.95 35.39 -27.25
C GLU A 154 -9.52 33.97 -27.31
N ILE A 155 -10.74 33.76 -26.79
CA ILE A 155 -11.41 32.45 -26.81
C ILE A 155 -11.62 31.96 -28.25
N ARG A 156 -12.11 32.83 -29.15
CA ARG A 156 -12.31 32.47 -30.57
C ARG A 156 -11.01 32.09 -31.25
N GLU A 157 -9.93 32.81 -30.96
CA GLU A 157 -8.60 32.51 -31.51
C GLU A 157 -8.04 31.20 -30.95
N TYR A 158 -8.27 30.90 -29.66
CA TYR A 158 -7.89 29.61 -29.06
C TYR A 158 -8.57 28.42 -29.77
N HIS A 159 -9.90 28.48 -29.95
CA HIS A 159 -10.65 27.41 -30.62
C HIS A 159 -10.30 27.31 -32.11
N ARG A 160 -9.94 28.42 -32.76
CA ARG A 160 -9.43 28.40 -34.14
C ARG A 160 -8.08 27.69 -34.24
N ARG A 161 -7.19 27.85 -33.25
CA ARG A 161 -5.88 27.19 -33.19
C ARG A 161 -5.96 25.72 -32.77
N HIS A 162 -7.00 25.33 -32.04
CA HIS A 162 -7.17 23.98 -31.52
C HIS A 162 -8.50 23.34 -31.96
N PRO A 163 -8.75 23.18 -33.27
CA PRO A 163 -10.02 22.64 -33.78
C PRO A 163 -10.21 21.15 -33.50
N ALA A 164 -9.11 20.42 -33.21
CA ALA A 164 -9.12 19.01 -32.84
C ALA A 164 -9.05 18.77 -31.33
N ALA A 165 -9.22 19.80 -30.49
CA ALA A 165 -9.32 19.62 -29.05
C ALA A 165 -10.60 18.83 -28.75
N ARG A 166 -10.47 17.51 -28.58
CA ARG A 166 -11.55 16.66 -28.08
C ARG A 166 -11.97 17.19 -26.71
N VAL A 167 -13.28 17.28 -26.50
CA VAL A 167 -13.86 17.22 -25.15
C VAL A 167 -13.54 15.82 -24.66
N VAL A 168 -12.37 15.66 -24.03
CA VAL A 168 -12.09 14.45 -23.27
C VAL A 168 -13.13 14.44 -22.18
N ASP A 169 -13.91 13.36 -22.09
CA ASP A 169 -14.72 13.13 -20.90
C ASP A 169 -13.71 12.92 -19.75
N ALA A 170 -13.34 14.03 -19.12
CA ALA A 170 -12.42 14.05 -17.99
C ALA A 170 -13.00 13.27 -16.80
N GLY A 171 -14.26 12.82 -16.91
CA GLY A 171 -14.91 11.76 -16.16
C GLY A 171 -14.03 10.51 -16.05
N GLU A 172 -14.13 9.63 -17.02
CA GLU A 172 -13.66 8.24 -16.89
C GLU A 172 -12.14 8.12 -16.64
N GLU A 173 -11.31 8.87 -17.38
CA GLU A 173 -9.84 8.83 -17.20
C GLU A 173 -9.39 9.28 -15.80
N TYR A 174 -10.14 10.21 -15.19
CA TYR A 174 -9.80 10.72 -13.87
C TYR A 174 -10.25 9.76 -12.76
N GLU A 175 -11.45 9.19 -12.86
CA GLU A 175 -11.90 8.17 -11.89
C GLU A 175 -11.00 6.94 -11.90
N GLN A 176 -10.49 6.56 -13.08
CA GLN A 176 -9.64 5.40 -13.23
C GLN A 176 -8.28 5.53 -12.53
N MET A 177 -7.75 6.75 -12.37
CA MET A 177 -6.51 7.00 -11.63
C MET A 177 -6.64 6.76 -10.12
N PHE A 178 -7.85 6.90 -9.55
CA PHE A 178 -8.09 6.65 -8.12
C PHE A 178 -8.53 5.21 -7.81
N LYS A 179 -8.69 4.40 -8.86
CA LYS A 179 -8.94 2.97 -8.75
C LYS A 179 -7.65 2.15 -8.70
N GLU A 180 -6.49 2.75 -9.00
CA GLU A 180 -5.21 2.06 -8.88
C GLU A 180 -4.88 1.83 -7.40
N ASP A 181 -4.60 0.57 -7.04
CA ASP A 181 -4.30 0.20 -5.67
C ASP A 181 -2.92 0.74 -5.24
N PRO A 182 -2.84 1.39 -4.07
CA PRO A 182 -1.57 1.84 -3.53
C PRO A 182 -0.70 0.62 -3.17
N ILE A 183 0.61 0.75 -3.38
CA ILE A 183 1.56 -0.26 -2.92
C ILE A 183 1.67 -0.15 -1.40
N LEU A 184 1.33 -1.23 -0.70
CA LEU A 184 1.44 -1.32 0.75
C LEU A 184 2.66 -2.15 1.12
N ASP A 185 3.60 -1.53 1.81
CA ASP A 185 4.86 -2.15 2.22
C ASP A 185 4.66 -2.94 3.52
N PHE A 186 3.96 -4.08 3.48
CA PHE A 186 3.88 -5.00 4.62
C PHE A 186 4.99 -6.05 4.58
N SER A 187 5.57 -6.35 5.74
CA SER A 187 6.40 -7.55 5.91
C SER A 187 5.55 -8.80 5.76
N GLY A 188 6.12 -9.89 5.28
CA GLY A 188 5.42 -11.18 5.17
C GLY A 188 4.85 -11.63 6.53
N GLU A 189 5.58 -11.38 7.62
CA GLU A 189 5.13 -11.73 8.98
C GLU A 189 3.99 -10.84 9.51
N GLU A 190 3.79 -9.65 8.93
CA GLU A 190 2.69 -8.74 9.33
C GLU A 190 1.34 -9.16 8.73
N ALA A 191 1.36 -9.99 7.67
CA ALA A 191 0.17 -10.52 6.99
C ALA A 191 -0.90 -9.43 6.73
N PHE A 192 -0.52 -8.36 6.02
CA PHE A 192 -1.38 -7.20 5.71
C PHE A 192 -2.05 -6.55 6.92
N GLY A 193 -1.33 -6.47 8.05
CA GLY A 193 -1.80 -5.81 9.26
C GLY A 193 -2.52 -6.72 10.25
N ARG A 194 -2.55 -8.03 10.00
CA ARG A 194 -3.14 -9.01 10.91
C ARG A 194 -2.28 -9.25 12.15
N TYR A 195 -0.96 -9.17 11.99
CA TYR A 195 0.02 -9.40 13.05
C TYR A 195 1.07 -8.28 13.07
N LEU A 196 1.76 -8.14 14.20
CA LEU A 196 2.89 -7.23 14.37
C LEU A 196 4.21 -8.02 14.29
N ASP A 197 5.16 -7.53 13.51
CA ASP A 197 6.52 -8.08 13.47
C ASP A 197 7.39 -7.40 14.53
N LEU A 198 7.35 -7.94 15.75
CA LEU A 198 8.15 -7.45 16.88
C LEU A 198 9.42 -8.26 17.13
N HIS A 199 9.79 -9.17 16.23
CA HIS A 199 10.90 -10.09 16.48
C HIS A 199 12.25 -9.38 16.48
N GLU A 200 12.43 -8.37 15.62
CA GLU A 200 13.62 -7.53 15.62
C GLU A 200 13.77 -6.74 16.94
N PHE A 201 12.66 -6.19 17.45
CA PHE A 201 12.64 -5.44 18.71
C PHE A 201 12.92 -6.33 19.91
N TYR A 202 12.38 -7.55 19.93
CA TYR A 202 12.70 -8.56 20.94
C TYR A 202 14.19 -8.90 20.99
N ASN A 203 14.81 -9.13 19.83
CA ASN A 203 16.24 -9.39 19.74
C ASN A 203 17.06 -8.21 20.26
N ARG A 204 16.66 -6.98 19.95
CA ARG A 204 17.30 -5.77 20.50
C ARG A 204 17.10 -5.64 22.01
N TYR A 205 15.91 -5.99 22.51
CA TYR A 205 15.58 -5.96 23.94
C TYR A 205 16.47 -6.92 24.73
N ILE A 206 16.56 -8.20 24.34
CA ILE A 206 17.39 -9.19 25.04
C ILE A 206 18.87 -8.83 25.00
N ASN A 207 19.35 -8.30 23.88
CA ASN A 207 20.76 -7.92 23.72
C ASN A 207 21.11 -6.58 24.41
N SER A 208 20.12 -5.90 24.98
CA SER A 208 20.32 -4.62 25.66
C SER A 208 20.69 -4.80 27.14
N LYS A 209 21.18 -3.72 27.76
CA LYS A 209 21.45 -3.70 29.21
C LYS A 209 20.20 -3.53 30.08
N PHE A 210 19.09 -3.13 29.47
CA PHE A 210 17.84 -2.85 30.18
C PHE A 210 16.81 -3.96 30.06
N GLY A 211 17.03 -4.89 29.12
CA GLY A 211 16.18 -6.05 28.94
C GLY A 211 16.58 -7.21 29.86
N GLU A 212 15.60 -8.05 30.16
CA GLU A 212 15.79 -9.30 30.89
C GLU A 212 15.69 -10.50 29.93
N PRO A 213 16.41 -11.62 30.20
CA PRO A 213 16.27 -12.84 29.42
C PRO A 213 14.84 -13.38 29.57
N MET A 214 14.07 -13.37 28.49
CA MET A 214 12.69 -13.83 28.48
C MET A 214 12.29 -14.43 27.13
N GLU A 215 11.24 -15.24 27.11
CA GLU A 215 10.65 -15.76 25.88
C GLU A 215 9.89 -14.68 25.10
N TYR A 216 9.78 -14.85 23.77
CA TYR A 216 9.13 -13.88 22.89
C TYR A 216 7.66 -13.64 23.26
N THR A 217 6.93 -14.69 23.62
CA THR A 217 5.51 -14.62 24.04
C THR A 217 5.33 -13.77 25.30
N THR A 218 6.26 -13.89 26.26
CA THR A 218 6.28 -13.07 27.47
C THR A 218 6.69 -11.63 27.16
N TYR A 219 7.58 -11.42 26.18
CA TYR A 219 7.96 -10.08 25.73
C TYR A 219 6.76 -9.32 25.14
N LEU A 220 5.89 -9.99 24.37
CA LEU A 220 4.65 -9.42 23.84
C LEU A 220 3.70 -8.88 24.93
N ASP A 221 3.78 -9.38 26.16
CA ASP A 221 2.99 -8.84 27.29
C ASP A 221 3.68 -7.66 28.00
N VAL A 222 5.01 -7.61 27.94
CA VAL A 222 5.83 -6.67 28.74
C VAL A 222 6.19 -5.40 27.97
N PHE A 223 6.38 -5.47 26.65
CA PHE A 223 6.83 -4.31 25.86
C PHE A 223 5.85 -3.13 25.90
N SER A 224 4.56 -3.39 26.13
CA SER A 224 3.52 -2.38 26.30
C SER A 224 3.57 -1.64 27.65
N GLN A 225 4.40 -2.09 28.59
CA GLN A 225 4.49 -1.61 29.96
C GLN A 225 5.89 -1.00 30.24
N PRO A 226 6.20 0.20 29.71
CA PRO A 226 7.50 0.84 29.91
C PRO A 226 7.76 1.19 31.38
N GLU A 227 6.71 1.25 32.20
CA GLU A 227 6.75 1.51 33.65
C GLU A 227 7.64 0.54 34.42
N LYS A 228 7.72 -0.72 33.95
CA LYS A 228 8.50 -1.78 34.60
C LYS A 228 10.01 -1.58 34.49
N ILE A 229 10.46 -0.75 33.55
CA ILE A 229 11.88 -0.52 33.31
C ILE A 229 12.38 0.57 34.28
N PRO A 230 13.43 0.30 35.07
CA PRO A 230 13.96 1.29 36.00
C PRO A 230 14.37 2.60 35.31
N ARG A 231 14.02 3.74 35.90
CA ARG A 231 14.31 5.08 35.36
C ARG A 231 15.79 5.29 34.98
N LYS A 232 16.71 4.73 35.76
CA LYS A 232 18.17 4.78 35.48
C LYS A 232 18.54 4.15 34.13
N LEU A 233 17.85 3.09 33.75
CA LEU A 233 18.08 2.38 32.50
C LEU A 233 17.40 3.09 31.32
N LYS A 234 16.25 3.73 31.56
CA LYS A 234 15.56 4.58 30.57
C LYS A 234 16.43 5.74 30.04
N MET A 235 17.26 6.31 30.90
CA MET A 235 18.19 7.39 30.50
C MET A 235 19.35 6.93 29.60
N THR A 236 19.49 5.62 29.37
CA THR A 236 20.56 5.10 28.51
C THR A 236 20.20 5.34 27.05
N ARG A 237 21.20 5.75 26.25
CA ARG A 237 21.03 5.93 24.79
C ARG A 237 20.40 4.72 24.09
N GLN A 238 20.81 3.50 24.48
CA GLN A 238 20.26 2.26 23.92
C GLN A 238 18.74 2.14 24.08
N TYR A 239 18.20 2.59 25.21
CA TYR A 239 16.76 2.56 25.45
C TYR A 239 16.04 3.65 24.66
N ARG A 240 16.61 4.86 24.62
CA ARG A 240 16.06 5.96 23.80
C ARG A 240 15.96 5.57 22.33
N ASP A 241 17.03 5.03 21.76
CA ASP A 241 17.05 4.58 20.36
C ASP A 241 16.02 3.44 20.15
N TYR A 242 15.91 2.50 21.08
CA TYR A 242 14.91 1.43 21.03
C TYR A 242 13.46 1.94 21.05
N ILE A 243 13.11 2.88 21.94
CA ILE A 243 11.75 3.44 22.03
C ILE A 243 11.42 4.29 20.80
N ILE A 244 12.38 5.06 20.28
CA ILE A 244 12.19 5.84 19.05
C ILE A 244 11.83 4.91 17.89
N ASP A 245 12.66 3.90 17.65
CA ASP A 245 12.44 2.97 16.54
C ASP A 245 11.15 2.16 16.71
N LEU A 246 10.83 1.76 17.95
CA LEU A 246 9.60 1.03 18.25
C LEU A 246 8.36 1.90 18.03
N LEU A 247 8.41 3.16 18.48
CA LEU A 247 7.32 4.10 18.28
C LEU A 247 7.14 4.41 16.78
N GLU A 248 8.23 4.61 16.04
CA GLU A 248 8.20 4.82 14.59
C GLU A 248 7.56 3.64 13.86
N TYR A 249 7.95 2.41 14.23
CA TYR A 249 7.35 1.19 13.70
C TYR A 249 5.85 1.10 14.00
N LEU A 250 5.44 1.33 15.24
CA LEU A 250 4.03 1.28 15.64
C LEU A 250 3.20 2.36 14.95
N ILE A 251 3.73 3.56 14.75
CA ILE A 251 3.08 4.63 13.98
C ILE A 251 2.90 4.19 12.54
N SER A 252 3.98 3.76 11.88
CA SER A 252 3.94 3.31 10.49
C SER A 252 2.99 2.13 10.31
N PHE A 253 2.99 1.17 11.23
CA PHE A 253 2.06 0.05 11.22
C PHE A 253 0.61 0.53 11.35
N PHE A 254 0.32 1.41 12.31
CA PHE A 254 -1.03 1.93 12.51
C PHE A 254 -1.55 2.70 11.30
N GLU A 255 -0.73 3.56 10.69
CA GLU A 255 -1.07 4.28 9.45
C GLU A 255 -1.32 3.32 8.28
N ARG A 256 -0.55 2.23 8.21
CA ARG A 256 -0.75 1.18 7.21
C ARG A 256 -2.00 0.34 7.46
N THR A 257 -2.41 0.10 8.70
CA THR A 257 -3.59 -0.73 9.03
C THR A 257 -4.91 0.04 9.09
N ASP A 258 -4.89 1.27 9.57
CA ASP A 258 -6.07 2.11 9.79
C ASP A 258 -5.85 3.53 9.24
N PRO A 259 -5.67 3.71 7.91
CA PRO A 259 -5.27 4.98 7.31
C PRO A 259 -6.29 6.11 7.46
N LEU A 260 -7.56 5.79 7.79
CA LEU A 260 -8.63 6.76 7.97
C LEU A 260 -8.71 7.32 9.40
N LYS A 261 -7.96 6.76 10.35
CA LYS A 261 -7.92 7.26 11.73
C LYS A 261 -6.93 8.41 11.83
N ASP A 262 -7.40 9.54 12.34
CA ASP A 262 -6.59 10.75 12.54
C ASP A 262 -5.65 10.58 13.75
N LEU A 263 -4.41 10.16 13.46
CA LEU A 263 -3.35 10.00 14.45
C LEU A 263 -2.96 11.32 15.11
N ASP A 264 -2.92 12.41 14.36
CA ASP A 264 -2.53 13.72 14.88
C ASP A 264 -3.51 14.19 15.96
N ARG A 265 -4.81 13.96 15.75
CA ARG A 265 -5.83 14.24 16.76
C ARG A 265 -5.72 13.33 17.98
N ILE A 266 -5.36 12.06 17.80
CA ILE A 266 -5.12 11.14 18.92
C ILE A 266 -3.92 11.62 19.74
N PHE A 267 -2.79 11.91 19.09
CA PHE A 267 -1.59 12.40 19.76
C PHE A 267 -1.76 13.76 20.39
N SER A 268 -2.54 14.66 19.79
CA SER A 268 -2.85 15.97 20.40
C SER A 268 -3.54 15.79 21.75
N LYS A 269 -4.50 14.85 21.86
CA LYS A 269 -5.14 14.53 23.13
C LYS A 269 -4.16 13.94 24.14
N VAL A 270 -3.32 12.99 23.70
CA VAL A 270 -2.28 12.41 24.55
C VAL A 270 -1.31 13.47 25.05
N ILE A 271 -0.91 14.42 24.21
CA ILE A 271 -0.02 15.52 24.59
C ILE A 271 -0.70 16.39 25.64
N THR A 272 -1.97 16.77 25.44
CA THR A 272 -2.69 17.60 26.43
C THR A 272 -2.87 16.89 27.78
N GLU A 273 -3.22 15.60 27.77
CA GLU A 273 -3.36 14.79 28.99
C GLU A 273 -1.99 14.58 29.67
N PHE A 274 -0.95 14.34 28.87
CA PHE A 274 0.43 14.21 29.36
C PHE A 274 0.93 15.50 29.99
N GLU A 275 0.69 16.66 29.39
CA GLU A 275 1.10 17.95 29.95
C GLU A 275 0.43 18.21 31.31
N GLU A 276 -0.86 17.88 31.43
CA GLU A 276 -1.58 17.93 32.69
C GLU A 276 -0.97 16.96 33.73
N GLN A 277 -0.74 15.70 33.36
CA GLN A 277 -0.15 14.69 34.26
C GLN A 277 1.29 15.03 34.66
N TRP A 278 2.08 15.55 33.72
CA TRP A 278 3.47 15.96 33.92
C TRP A 278 3.55 17.15 34.89
N SER A 279 2.67 18.15 34.72
CA SER A 279 2.58 19.29 35.64
C SER A 279 2.20 18.87 37.06
N ASN A 280 1.39 17.81 37.19
CA ASN A 280 0.96 17.23 38.45
C ASN A 280 1.93 16.19 39.02
N GLY A 281 3.00 15.84 38.29
CA GLY A 281 3.98 14.82 38.69
C GLY A 281 3.42 13.40 38.80
N LYS A 282 2.31 13.10 38.13
CA LYS A 282 1.56 11.82 38.20
C LYS A 282 1.87 10.86 37.05
N VAL A 283 2.93 11.10 36.29
CA VAL A 283 3.28 10.23 35.16
C VAL A 283 3.91 8.94 35.71
N GLU A 284 3.22 7.82 35.48
CA GLU A 284 3.66 6.48 35.86
C GLU A 284 5.10 6.23 35.36
N GLY A 285 5.96 5.64 36.19
CA GLY A 285 7.36 5.38 35.86
C GLY A 285 8.29 6.60 35.80
N TRP A 286 7.74 7.83 35.92
CA TRP A 286 8.48 9.10 35.93
C TRP A 286 8.24 9.95 37.17
N GLU A 287 7.56 9.40 38.17
CA GLU A 287 7.39 10.01 39.48
C GLU A 287 8.74 10.52 40.01
N ASN A 288 8.71 11.69 40.65
CA ASN A 288 9.92 12.26 41.22
C ASN A 288 10.47 11.27 42.26
N GLU A 289 11.64 10.68 42.00
CA GLU A 289 12.43 9.88 42.96
C GLU A 289 12.97 10.76 44.12
N GLY A 290 12.17 11.73 44.58
CA GLY A 290 12.44 12.57 45.73
C GLY A 290 11.72 12.13 47.00
N GLN A 291 10.88 11.09 46.96
CA GLN A 291 10.04 10.76 48.12
C GLN A 291 9.94 9.30 48.59
N GLU A 292 10.45 8.28 47.89
CA GLU A 292 10.43 6.92 48.46
C GLU A 292 11.76 6.15 48.34
N ASN A 293 12.27 5.79 49.53
CA ASN A 293 13.30 4.79 49.84
C ASN A 293 14.78 5.21 49.82
N GLY A 294 15.09 6.22 50.64
CA GLY A 294 16.13 6.04 51.65
C GLY A 294 15.50 6.32 53.01
N HIS A 295 15.57 5.38 53.96
CA HIS A 295 15.32 5.65 55.37
C HIS A 295 16.36 6.66 55.87
N VAL A 296 16.12 7.93 55.58
CA VAL A 296 16.73 9.06 56.26
C VAL A 296 15.75 9.34 57.38
N SER A 297 16.08 8.82 58.57
CA SER A 297 15.55 9.32 59.82
C SER A 297 15.37 10.82 59.69
N GLN A 298 14.19 11.34 60.01
CA GLN A 298 13.98 12.78 60.13
C GLN A 298 15.21 13.39 60.80
N PRO A 299 15.75 14.53 60.32
CA PRO A 299 16.84 15.18 61.03
C PRO A 299 16.31 15.43 62.42
N THR A 300 16.78 14.65 63.41
CA THR A 300 16.49 14.92 64.80
C THR A 300 17.13 16.27 65.02
N MET A 301 16.33 17.32 64.95
CA MET A 301 16.71 18.66 65.35
C MET A 301 17.05 18.48 66.83
N ILE A 302 18.34 18.30 67.11
CA ILE A 302 18.83 18.16 68.48
C ILE A 302 18.51 19.50 69.11
N ASP A 303 17.49 19.53 69.98
CA ASP A 303 17.14 20.72 70.71
C ASP A 303 18.28 21.05 71.68
N LEU A 304 19.11 22.00 71.28
CA LEU A 304 20.33 22.40 71.99
C LEU A 304 20.02 23.02 73.36
N ASP A 305 18.77 23.40 73.63
CA ASP A 305 18.38 23.97 74.92
C ASP A 305 18.38 22.94 76.05
N TYR A 306 18.26 21.64 75.74
CA TYR A 306 18.31 20.55 76.73
C TYR A 306 19.73 20.20 77.21
N TYR A 307 20.78 20.62 76.50
CA TYR A 307 22.16 20.26 76.82
C TYR A 307 22.91 21.47 77.39
N SER A 308 23.48 21.33 78.58
CA SER A 308 24.13 22.45 79.28
C SER A 308 25.65 22.39 79.20
N THR A 309 26.21 21.22 78.89
CA THR A 309 27.66 20.98 78.81
C THR A 309 28.06 20.29 77.51
N VAL A 310 29.34 20.41 77.14
CA VAL A 310 29.90 19.77 75.93
C VAL A 310 30.04 18.26 76.13
N GLU A 311 30.24 17.79 77.37
CA GLU A 311 30.34 16.35 77.68
C GLU A 311 29.02 15.60 77.40
N GLU A 312 27.86 16.20 77.71
CA GLU A 312 26.54 15.60 77.43
C GLU A 312 26.25 15.47 75.92
N LEU A 313 26.75 16.40 75.10
CA LEU A 313 26.65 16.32 73.64
C LEU A 313 27.54 15.22 73.05
N MET A 314 28.62 14.84 73.71
CA MET A 314 29.50 13.75 73.26
C MET A 314 28.86 12.38 73.42
N GLU A 315 27.94 12.19 74.37
CA GLU A 315 27.19 10.95 74.58
C GLU A 315 26.21 10.62 73.45
N LEU A 316 25.80 11.61 72.66
CA LEU A 316 24.95 11.43 71.46
C LEU A 316 25.66 10.66 70.33
N GLY A 317 26.98 10.52 70.42
CA GLY A 317 27.79 9.73 69.53
C GLY A 317 28.22 10.46 68.24
N PRO A 318 29.25 9.94 67.56
CA PRO A 318 29.93 10.61 66.45
C PRO A 318 29.06 10.84 65.20
N GLU A 319 28.08 9.97 64.95
CA GLU A 319 27.23 10.04 63.76
C GLU A 319 26.12 11.08 63.91
N LYS A 320 25.45 11.16 65.08
CA LYS A 320 24.41 12.18 65.33
C LYS A 320 24.97 13.61 65.34
N LEU A 321 26.16 13.80 65.92
CA LEU A 321 26.85 15.09 65.89
C LEU A 321 27.27 15.50 64.47
N LYS A 322 27.65 14.52 63.64
CA LYS A 322 28.01 14.74 62.24
C LYS A 322 26.79 15.14 61.41
N GLU A 323 25.66 14.50 61.64
CA GLU A 323 24.37 14.79 61.00
C GLU A 323 23.85 16.18 61.37
N ALA A 324 23.88 16.54 62.66
CA ALA A 324 23.47 17.87 63.12
C ALA A 324 24.37 19.00 62.60
N LEU A 325 25.69 18.79 62.54
CA LEU A 325 26.62 19.75 61.94
C LEU A 325 26.44 19.88 60.43
N ALA A 326 26.13 18.78 59.73
CA ALA A 326 25.84 18.79 58.31
C ALA A 326 24.54 19.56 58.00
N ALA A 327 23.50 19.37 58.82
CA ALA A 327 22.24 20.09 58.71
C ALA A 327 22.41 21.62 58.87
N LEU A 328 23.39 22.04 59.68
CA LEU A 328 23.73 23.47 59.88
C LEU A 328 24.79 24.00 58.89
N GLY A 329 25.22 23.20 57.90
CA GLY A 329 26.21 23.59 56.90
C GLY A 329 27.64 23.80 57.45
N LEU A 330 27.92 23.29 58.65
CA LEU A 330 29.21 23.42 59.33
C LEU A 330 30.14 22.26 58.97
N LYS A 331 31.45 22.46 59.19
CA LYS A 331 32.45 21.39 58.98
C LYS A 331 32.14 20.20 59.89
N THR A 332 32.11 19.00 59.32
CA THR A 332 31.85 17.74 60.03
C THR A 332 33.11 16.95 60.40
N GLY A 333 34.29 17.42 59.99
CA GLY A 333 35.58 16.80 60.29
C GLY A 333 36.11 17.13 61.70
N GLY A 334 36.93 16.23 62.26
CA GLY A 334 37.54 16.34 63.59
C GLY A 334 37.15 15.20 64.55
N THR A 335 37.68 15.27 65.78
CA THR A 335 37.32 14.37 66.89
C THR A 335 35.88 14.64 67.37
N VAL A 336 35.28 13.69 68.09
CA VAL A 336 33.89 13.80 68.60
C VAL A 336 33.71 15.05 69.47
N GLN A 337 34.71 15.36 70.29
CA GLN A 337 34.76 16.58 71.10
C GLN A 337 34.74 17.86 70.25
N GLN A 338 35.55 17.94 69.19
CA GLN A 338 35.58 19.09 68.29
C GLN A 338 34.27 19.27 67.50
N ARG A 339 33.51 18.19 67.29
CA ARG A 339 32.17 18.24 66.68
C ARG A 339 31.14 18.76 67.68
N ALA A 340 31.16 18.25 68.91
CA ALA A 340 30.29 18.70 70.00
C ALA A 340 30.52 20.18 70.34
N GLU A 341 31.77 20.64 70.44
CA GLU A 341 32.13 22.06 70.66
C GLU A 341 31.60 22.96 69.54
N ARG A 342 31.73 22.51 68.27
CA ARG A 342 31.27 23.28 67.10
C ARG A 342 29.74 23.38 67.03
N LEU A 343 29.03 22.33 67.46
CA LEU A 343 27.57 22.32 67.56
C LEU A 343 27.09 23.12 68.78
N PHE A 344 27.86 23.15 69.88
CA PHE A 344 27.52 23.98 71.04
C PHE A 344 27.75 25.48 70.78
N LEU A 345 28.71 25.84 69.92
CA LEU A 345 28.93 27.23 69.49
C LEU A 345 27.69 27.86 68.82
N THR A 346 26.85 27.06 68.14
CA THR A 346 25.60 27.56 67.53
C THR A 346 24.50 27.85 68.56
N LYS A 347 24.62 27.40 69.81
CA LYS A 347 23.71 27.75 70.92
C LYS A 347 23.92 29.19 71.41
N ASN A 348 25.18 29.60 71.51
CA ASN A 348 25.55 30.91 72.09
C ASN A 348 25.80 31.99 71.05
N THR A 349 25.93 31.64 69.77
CA THR A 349 26.18 32.59 68.68
C THR A 349 25.30 32.24 67.49
N PRO A 350 24.44 33.16 67.01
CA PRO A 350 23.61 32.91 65.84
C PRO A 350 24.48 32.67 64.60
N LEU A 351 24.03 31.79 63.70
CA LEU A 351 24.80 31.29 62.56
C LEU A 351 25.43 32.40 61.69
N GLU A 352 24.78 33.57 61.62
CA GLU A 352 25.22 34.74 60.83
C GLU A 352 26.50 35.41 61.35
N LYS A 353 26.85 35.20 62.63
CA LYS A 353 28.03 35.80 63.28
C LYS A 353 29.22 34.84 63.39
N LEU A 354 29.10 33.62 62.87
CA LEU A 354 30.17 32.63 62.91
C LEU A 354 31.24 32.91 61.83
N ASP A 355 32.51 32.77 62.19
CA ASP A 355 33.63 32.95 61.23
C ASP A 355 33.51 31.92 60.08
N ARG A 356 33.74 32.39 58.85
CA ARG A 356 33.66 31.60 57.60
C ARG A 356 34.53 30.34 57.62
N LYS A 357 35.48 30.23 58.56
CA LYS A 357 36.31 29.05 58.81
C LYS A 357 35.52 27.85 59.35
N HIS A 358 34.37 28.05 59.98
CA HIS A 358 33.56 26.95 60.55
C HIS A 358 32.58 26.33 59.55
N PHE A 359 32.26 27.04 58.47
CA PHE A 359 31.40 26.54 57.39
C PHE A 359 32.16 25.57 56.48
N ALA A 360 31.45 24.57 55.97
CA ALA A 360 31.97 23.70 54.92
C ALA A 360 32.25 24.54 53.66
N LYS A 361 33.37 24.26 52.96
CA LYS A 361 33.61 24.90 51.66
C LYS A 361 32.46 24.53 50.71
N PRO A 362 31.86 25.48 49.98
CA PRO A 362 30.84 25.13 48.99
C PRO A 362 31.49 24.23 47.93
N SER A 363 30.95 23.02 47.76
CA SER A 363 31.22 22.21 46.59
C SER A 363 30.70 23.00 45.38
N ARG A 364 31.53 23.19 44.35
CA ARG A 364 31.12 23.86 43.12
C ARG A 364 29.98 23.06 42.49
N GLY A 365 28.76 23.58 42.58
CA GLY A 365 27.59 23.01 41.91
C GLY A 365 26.29 23.19 42.69
N SER A 366 25.84 24.43 42.89
CA SER A 366 24.42 24.82 42.93
C SER A 366 24.36 26.33 43.14
N GLU A 367 24.46 27.08 42.04
CA GLU A 367 23.95 28.45 42.01
C GLU A 367 22.53 28.38 41.46
N GLN A 368 21.58 28.81 42.28
CA GLN A 368 20.23 29.13 41.88
C GLN A 368 20.29 30.21 40.80
N ASN A 369 19.89 29.89 39.57
CA ASN A 369 19.70 30.87 38.51
C ASN A 369 18.66 30.35 37.51
N GLY A 370 17.58 31.13 37.35
CA GLY A 370 16.83 31.26 36.09
C GLY A 370 16.04 30.04 35.63
N ASN A 371 14.74 30.24 35.44
CA ASN A 371 13.76 29.27 34.94
C ASN A 371 13.99 28.93 33.45
N VAL A 372 15.13 28.33 33.11
CA VAL A 372 15.38 27.69 31.81
C VAL A 372 15.51 26.20 32.12
N PRO A 373 14.60 25.33 31.65
CA PRO A 373 14.76 23.89 31.86
C PRO A 373 16.12 23.48 31.29
N THR A 374 16.87 22.73 32.09
CA THR A 374 18.15 22.21 31.61
C THR A 374 17.85 21.30 30.41
N GLN A 375 18.68 21.32 29.35
CA GLN A 375 18.50 20.49 28.14
C GLN A 375 18.23 18.99 28.44
N LYS A 376 18.74 18.51 29.59
CA LYS A 376 18.47 17.18 30.13
C LYS A 376 17.03 16.97 30.61
N GLU A 377 16.39 17.97 31.20
CA GLU A 377 14.98 17.90 31.64
C GLU A 377 14.03 17.89 30.44
N GLU A 378 14.37 18.63 29.38
CA GLU A 378 13.65 18.57 28.09
C GLU A 378 13.79 17.19 27.46
N ASP A 379 15.01 16.65 27.35
CA ASP A 379 15.24 15.28 26.86
C ASP A 379 14.47 14.21 27.66
N ILE A 380 14.34 14.40 28.97
CA ILE A 380 13.60 13.51 29.86
C ILE A 380 12.10 13.61 29.60
N LYS A 381 11.58 14.83 29.47
CA LYS A 381 10.17 15.07 29.17
C LYS A 381 9.80 14.50 27.81
N ASP A 382 10.67 14.66 26.80
CA ASP A 382 10.48 14.11 25.46
C ASP A 382 10.44 12.57 25.50
N LEU A 383 11.33 11.94 26.26
CA LEU A 383 11.33 10.48 26.42
C LEU A 383 10.06 9.98 27.11
N ALA A 384 9.61 10.65 28.16
CA ALA A 384 8.36 10.33 28.84
C ALA A 384 7.13 10.50 27.92
N LEU A 385 7.14 11.54 27.07
CA LEU A 385 6.08 11.75 26.08
C LEU A 385 6.08 10.64 25.01
N MET A 386 7.25 10.19 24.56
CA MET A 386 7.36 9.07 23.63
C MET A 386 6.79 7.78 24.23
N GLU A 387 7.08 7.50 25.51
CA GLU A 387 6.49 6.35 26.22
C GLU A 387 4.97 6.45 26.33
N ALA A 388 4.43 7.63 26.64
CA ALA A 388 2.99 7.86 26.69
C ALA A 388 2.31 7.64 25.32
N LYS A 389 2.92 8.14 24.25
CA LYS A 389 2.44 7.89 22.87
C LYS A 389 2.49 6.40 22.50
N MET A 390 3.59 5.72 22.84
CA MET A 390 3.74 4.28 22.62
C MET A 390 2.67 3.49 23.37
N LYS A 391 2.46 3.76 24.65
CA LYS A 391 1.42 3.13 25.47
C LYS A 391 0.04 3.30 24.84
N ARG A 392 -0.27 4.52 24.37
CA ARG A 392 -1.54 4.78 23.68
C ARG A 392 -1.70 3.98 22.39
N LEU A 393 -0.65 3.86 21.58
CA LEU A 393 -0.69 3.01 20.37
C LEU A 393 -0.87 1.53 20.72
N CYS A 394 -0.17 1.04 21.75
CA CYS A 394 -0.33 -0.33 22.23
C CYS A 394 -1.76 -0.61 22.73
N GLU A 395 -2.43 0.36 23.36
CA GLU A 395 -3.85 0.23 23.73
C GLU A 395 -4.75 0.10 22.49
N LEU A 396 -4.51 0.92 21.46
CA LEU A 396 -5.28 0.88 20.22
C LEU A 396 -5.02 -0.41 19.41
N LEU A 397 -3.80 -0.93 19.47
CA LEU A 397 -3.36 -2.15 18.77
C LEU A 397 -3.46 -3.41 19.65
N ASN A 398 -4.09 -3.33 20.83
CA ASN A 398 -4.12 -4.44 21.79
C ASN A 398 -4.70 -5.73 21.20
N GLU A 399 -5.75 -5.62 20.37
CA GLU A 399 -6.30 -6.78 19.67
C GLU A 399 -5.31 -7.44 18.71
N THR A 400 -4.51 -6.63 18.00
CA THR A 400 -3.47 -7.10 17.08
C THR A 400 -2.30 -7.73 17.85
N ILE A 401 -1.94 -7.17 19.01
CA ILE A 401 -0.91 -7.72 19.91
C ILE A 401 -1.34 -9.10 20.42
N VAL A 402 -2.59 -9.22 20.89
CA VAL A 402 -3.15 -10.50 21.35
C VAL A 402 -3.17 -11.53 20.21
N ARG A 403 -3.63 -11.15 19.00
CA ARG A 403 -3.59 -12.01 17.82
C ARG A 403 -2.18 -12.47 17.46
N THR A 404 -1.20 -11.57 17.54
CA THR A 404 0.21 -11.88 17.27
C THR A 404 0.76 -12.90 18.26
N LYS A 405 0.39 -12.76 19.54
CA LYS A 405 0.76 -13.72 20.59
C LYS A 405 0.13 -15.08 20.36
N GLU A 406 -1.17 -15.13 20.05
CA GLU A 406 -1.89 -16.37 19.75
C GLU A 406 -1.28 -17.07 18.53
N ASN A 407 -0.96 -16.32 17.47
CA ASN A 407 -0.28 -16.85 16.28
C ASN A 407 1.11 -17.42 16.62
N THR A 408 1.88 -16.72 17.46
CA THR A 408 3.19 -17.21 17.91
C THR A 408 3.05 -18.53 18.67
N VAL A 409 2.11 -18.60 19.64
CA VAL A 409 1.88 -19.81 20.43
C VAL A 409 1.40 -20.96 19.54
N LYS A 410 0.54 -20.67 18.55
CA LYS A 410 0.10 -21.63 17.54
C LYS A 410 1.30 -22.15 16.74
N LYS A 411 2.13 -21.27 16.17
CA LYS A 411 3.35 -21.62 15.42
C LYS A 411 4.34 -22.44 16.26
N GLN A 412 4.48 -22.15 17.55
CA GLN A 412 5.32 -22.94 18.47
C GLN A 412 4.81 -24.37 18.72
N GLY A 413 3.49 -24.58 18.61
CA GLY A 413 2.86 -25.89 18.80
C GLY A 413 2.77 -26.75 17.54
N MET A 414 3.10 -26.21 16.37
CA MET A 414 2.97 -26.91 15.08
C MET A 414 4.27 -27.57 14.65
N THR A 415 4.14 -28.63 13.85
CA THR A 415 5.26 -29.25 13.14
C THR A 415 5.67 -28.39 11.94
N TRP A 416 6.89 -28.61 11.43
CA TRP A 416 7.39 -27.84 10.29
C TRP A 416 6.52 -28.00 9.04
N ASP A 417 6.04 -29.23 8.77
CA ASP A 417 5.17 -29.51 7.63
C ASP A 417 3.81 -28.78 7.76
N GLU A 418 3.25 -28.69 8.98
CA GLU A 418 2.01 -27.95 9.25
C GLU A 418 2.21 -26.42 9.11
N ILE A 419 3.36 -25.88 9.52
CA ILE A 419 3.68 -24.45 9.36
C ILE A 419 3.79 -24.08 7.88
N VAL A 420 4.48 -24.91 7.08
CA VAL A 420 4.63 -24.69 5.63
C VAL A 420 3.26 -24.75 4.95
N GLN A 421 2.44 -25.74 5.31
CA GLN A 421 1.10 -25.87 4.75
C GLN A 421 0.20 -24.68 5.10
N GLU A 422 0.22 -24.18 6.36
CA GLU A 422 -0.56 -22.99 6.73
C GLU A 422 -0.09 -21.75 5.99
N GLN A 423 1.22 -21.57 5.80
CA GLN A 423 1.75 -20.45 5.01
C GLN A 423 1.32 -20.53 3.55
N GLU A 424 1.36 -21.73 2.94
CA GLU A 424 0.88 -21.94 1.58
C GLU A 424 -0.64 -21.69 1.48
N GLU A 425 -1.43 -22.10 2.48
CA GLU A 425 -2.87 -21.83 2.54
C GLU A 425 -3.18 -20.34 2.72
N GLU A 426 -2.41 -19.62 3.56
CA GLU A 426 -2.54 -18.17 3.74
C GLU A 426 -2.19 -17.40 2.45
N ASP A 427 -1.13 -17.81 1.74
CA ASP A 427 -0.73 -17.23 0.45
C ASP A 427 -1.77 -17.53 -0.65
N ILE A 428 -2.29 -18.76 -0.72
CA ILE A 428 -3.32 -19.15 -1.69
C ILE A 428 -4.64 -18.42 -1.40
N GLN A 429 -5.02 -18.26 -0.13
CA GLN A 429 -6.22 -17.53 0.25
C GLN A 429 -6.10 -16.05 -0.11
N ALA A 430 -4.92 -15.44 0.08
CA ALA A 430 -4.67 -14.07 -0.33
C ALA A 430 -4.76 -13.85 -1.85
N ASP A 431 -4.40 -14.86 -2.66
CA ASP A 431 -4.51 -14.81 -4.12
C ASP A 431 -5.91 -15.15 -4.65
N THR A 432 -6.63 -16.08 -4.01
CA THR A 432 -7.98 -16.50 -4.45
C THR A 432 -9.08 -15.49 -4.10
N GLU A 433 -8.92 -14.70 -3.03
CA GLU A 433 -9.83 -13.59 -2.70
C GLU A 433 -9.80 -12.45 -3.75
N SER A 434 -8.79 -12.40 -4.62
CA SER A 434 -8.73 -11.45 -5.75
C SER A 434 -9.49 -11.91 -7.00
N ASP A 435 -9.79 -13.21 -7.13
CA ASP A 435 -10.31 -13.84 -8.36
C ASP A 435 -11.70 -14.49 -8.16
N GLU A 436 -12.41 -14.20 -7.06
CA GLU A 436 -13.76 -14.73 -6.81
C GLU A 436 -14.86 -14.24 -7.78
N GLU A 437 -14.52 -13.46 -8.81
CA GLU A 437 -15.45 -13.12 -9.90
C GLU A 437 -15.76 -14.32 -10.84
N GLU A 438 -15.00 -15.43 -10.77
CA GLU A 438 -15.22 -16.63 -11.58
C GLU A 438 -15.83 -17.82 -10.81
N GLN A 439 -16.84 -17.58 -9.96
CA GLN A 439 -17.66 -18.69 -9.47
C GLN A 439 -18.39 -19.39 -10.64
N PRO A 440 -18.34 -20.74 -10.76
CA PRO A 440 -19.06 -21.47 -11.80
C PRO A 440 -20.55 -21.21 -11.72
N ILE A 441 -21.09 -20.45 -12.67
CA ILE A 441 -22.52 -20.10 -12.72
C ILE A 441 -23.35 -21.39 -12.74
N TYR A 442 -24.08 -21.65 -11.66
CA TYR A 442 -24.93 -22.83 -11.48
C TYR A 442 -25.97 -22.92 -12.62
N ASN A 443 -25.74 -23.82 -13.58
CA ASN A 443 -26.57 -24.05 -14.76
C ASN A 443 -27.26 -25.43 -14.72
N PRO A 444 -28.24 -25.62 -13.82
CA PRO A 444 -28.87 -26.93 -13.59
C PRO A 444 -29.67 -27.44 -14.80
N LEU A 445 -30.08 -26.54 -15.71
CA LEU A 445 -30.84 -26.86 -16.92
C LEU A 445 -29.95 -27.03 -18.17
N LYS A 446 -28.61 -26.93 -18.03
CA LYS A 446 -27.62 -26.98 -19.12
C LYS A 446 -28.02 -26.12 -20.33
N LEU A 447 -28.61 -24.95 -20.06
CA LEU A 447 -29.02 -24.04 -21.13
C LEU A 447 -27.76 -23.41 -21.76
N PRO A 448 -27.74 -23.17 -23.08
CA PRO A 448 -26.64 -22.47 -23.73
C PRO A 448 -26.39 -21.12 -23.04
N LEU A 449 -25.12 -20.76 -22.85
CA LEU A 449 -24.73 -19.50 -22.24
C LEU A 449 -24.93 -18.36 -23.24
N GLY A 450 -25.42 -17.22 -22.75
CA GLY A 450 -25.54 -16.02 -23.56
C GLY A 450 -24.18 -15.36 -23.82
N TRP A 451 -24.21 -14.24 -24.54
CA TRP A 451 -23.03 -13.36 -24.71
C TRP A 451 -22.55 -12.72 -23.39
N ASP A 452 -23.38 -12.81 -22.35
CA ASP A 452 -23.18 -12.29 -21.00
C ASP A 452 -22.66 -13.38 -20.02
N GLY A 453 -22.24 -14.54 -20.53
CA GLY A 453 -21.72 -15.67 -19.72
C GLY A 453 -22.76 -16.39 -18.86
N LYS A 454 -23.97 -15.85 -18.71
CA LYS A 454 -25.08 -16.42 -17.91
C LYS A 454 -25.97 -17.36 -18.76
N PRO A 455 -26.60 -18.39 -18.15
CA PRO A 455 -27.58 -19.23 -18.83
C PRO A 455 -28.72 -18.40 -19.43
N ILE A 456 -29.02 -18.63 -20.71
CA ILE A 456 -30.10 -17.92 -21.41
C ILE A 456 -31.44 -18.20 -20.71
N PRO A 457 -32.30 -17.18 -20.45
CA PRO A 457 -33.60 -17.39 -19.84
C PRO A 457 -34.45 -18.45 -20.58
N TYR A 458 -35.10 -19.34 -19.84
CA TYR A 458 -35.83 -20.49 -20.39
C TYR A 458 -36.94 -20.11 -21.38
N TRP A 459 -37.61 -18.98 -21.20
CA TRP A 459 -38.61 -18.48 -22.13
C TRP A 459 -37.98 -18.04 -23.46
N LEU A 460 -36.76 -17.49 -23.44
CA LEU A 460 -36.02 -17.07 -24.62
C LEU A 460 -35.48 -18.29 -25.38
N TYR A 461 -35.06 -19.32 -24.65
CA TYR A 461 -34.75 -20.64 -25.20
C TYR A 461 -35.95 -21.26 -25.94
N LYS A 462 -37.15 -21.18 -25.37
CA LYS A 462 -38.40 -21.60 -26.03
C LYS A 462 -38.79 -20.71 -27.21
N LEU A 463 -38.67 -19.40 -27.08
CA LEU A 463 -39.04 -18.43 -28.12
C LEU A 463 -38.19 -18.58 -29.38
N HIS A 464 -36.87 -18.77 -29.22
CA HIS A 464 -35.95 -18.99 -30.34
C HIS A 464 -35.91 -20.44 -30.83
N GLY A 465 -36.73 -21.33 -30.25
CA GLY A 465 -36.82 -22.73 -30.66
C GLY A 465 -35.53 -23.52 -30.46
N LEU A 466 -34.65 -23.08 -29.56
CA LEU A 466 -33.35 -23.72 -29.29
C LEU A 466 -33.49 -25.13 -28.68
N GLY A 467 -34.69 -25.52 -28.25
CA GLY A 467 -35.00 -26.88 -27.78
C GLY A 467 -35.48 -27.85 -28.86
N GLN A 468 -35.57 -27.43 -30.11
CA GLN A 468 -35.94 -28.32 -31.22
C GLN A 468 -34.67 -28.86 -31.89
N GLU A 469 -34.51 -30.18 -31.87
CA GLU A 469 -33.39 -30.88 -32.49
C GLU A 469 -33.64 -31.08 -34.00
N PHE A 470 -32.71 -30.65 -34.84
CA PHE A 470 -32.71 -30.89 -36.28
C PHE A 470 -31.46 -31.69 -36.67
N LYS A 471 -31.65 -32.85 -37.31
CA LYS A 471 -30.54 -33.72 -37.74
C LYS A 471 -30.27 -33.55 -39.22
N CYS A 472 -29.00 -33.52 -39.61
CA CYS A 472 -28.58 -33.49 -41.01
C CYS A 472 -27.74 -34.73 -41.35
N GLU A 473 -28.24 -35.58 -42.24
CA GLU A 473 -27.60 -36.83 -42.66
C GLU A 473 -26.32 -36.55 -43.48
N ILE A 474 -26.35 -35.55 -44.36
CA ILE A 474 -25.20 -35.10 -45.16
C ILE A 474 -24.01 -34.66 -44.28
N CYS A 475 -24.28 -34.17 -43.06
CA CYS A 475 -23.27 -33.77 -42.08
C CYS A 475 -22.85 -34.91 -41.12
N GLY A 476 -23.21 -36.16 -41.40
CA GLY A 476 -22.94 -37.30 -40.53
C GLY A 476 -23.89 -37.41 -39.34
N ASN A 477 -25.19 -37.14 -39.54
CA ASN A 477 -26.24 -37.12 -38.52
C ASN A 477 -25.97 -36.15 -37.36
N HIS A 478 -25.29 -35.03 -37.65
CA HIS A 478 -25.05 -33.99 -36.66
C HIS A 478 -26.36 -33.30 -36.24
N SER A 479 -26.57 -33.17 -34.92
CA SER A 479 -27.73 -32.50 -34.33
C SER A 479 -27.49 -31.01 -34.19
N TYR A 480 -28.39 -30.21 -34.76
CA TYR A 480 -28.43 -28.76 -34.64
C TYR A 480 -29.62 -28.36 -33.77
N TRP A 481 -29.36 -27.53 -32.78
CA TRP A 481 -30.37 -27.06 -31.83
C TRP A 481 -30.95 -25.72 -32.30
N GLY A 482 -32.22 -25.75 -32.70
CA GLY A 482 -32.94 -24.59 -33.19
C GLY A 482 -32.82 -24.32 -34.69
N ARG A 483 -33.91 -23.79 -35.25
CA ARG A 483 -34.07 -23.59 -36.70
C ARG A 483 -33.06 -22.63 -37.30
N ARG A 484 -32.68 -21.55 -36.58
CA ARG A 484 -31.70 -20.57 -37.07
C ARG A 484 -30.28 -21.14 -37.17
N ALA A 485 -29.87 -21.97 -36.20
CA ALA A 485 -28.59 -22.67 -36.25
C ALA A 485 -28.56 -23.69 -37.39
N PHE A 486 -29.68 -24.40 -37.57
CA PHE A 486 -29.87 -25.29 -38.71
C PHE A 486 -29.84 -24.54 -40.05
N GLU A 487 -30.51 -23.41 -40.24
CA GLU A 487 -30.43 -22.69 -41.53
C GLU A 487 -29.02 -22.14 -41.83
N ARG A 488 -28.25 -21.81 -40.79
CA ARG A 488 -26.85 -21.37 -40.95
C ARG A 488 -25.94 -22.53 -41.39
N HIS A 489 -26.20 -23.76 -40.94
CA HIS A 489 -25.32 -24.89 -41.19
C HIS A 489 -25.11 -25.21 -42.68
N PHE A 490 -26.09 -24.92 -43.55
CA PHE A 490 -25.98 -25.12 -45.01
C PHE A 490 -24.83 -24.31 -45.64
N LYS A 491 -24.44 -23.20 -45.01
CA LYS A 491 -23.30 -22.37 -45.44
C LYS A 491 -22.01 -22.72 -44.71
N GLU A 492 -22.06 -23.54 -43.67
CA GLU A 492 -20.89 -23.93 -42.89
C GLU A 492 -20.03 -24.94 -43.66
N TRP A 493 -18.74 -24.95 -43.34
CA TRP A 493 -17.75 -25.78 -44.03
C TRP A 493 -18.09 -27.27 -43.98
N ARG A 494 -18.65 -27.76 -42.87
CA ARG A 494 -19.01 -29.18 -42.68
C ARG A 494 -20.03 -29.67 -43.71
N HIS A 495 -21.07 -28.87 -43.95
CA HIS A 495 -22.10 -29.19 -44.93
C HIS A 495 -21.57 -29.04 -46.36
N GLN A 496 -20.80 -27.99 -46.63
CA GLN A 496 -20.13 -27.82 -47.92
C GLN A 496 -19.21 -28.99 -48.27
N HIS A 497 -18.48 -29.50 -47.27
CA HIS A 497 -17.60 -30.65 -47.43
C HIS A 497 -18.41 -31.92 -47.68
N GLY A 498 -19.50 -32.16 -46.94
CA GLY A 498 -20.42 -33.28 -47.19
C GLY A 498 -20.98 -33.27 -48.61
N MET A 499 -21.46 -32.12 -49.08
CA MET A 499 -21.95 -31.95 -50.46
C MET A 499 -20.84 -32.18 -51.51
N ARG A 500 -19.61 -31.72 -51.23
CA ARG A 500 -18.45 -31.95 -52.10
C ARG A 500 -18.08 -33.44 -52.19
N CYS A 501 -18.13 -34.17 -51.07
CA CYS A 501 -17.91 -35.63 -51.06
C CYS A 501 -18.97 -36.39 -51.86
N LEU A 502 -20.19 -35.85 -51.95
CA LEU A 502 -21.26 -36.41 -52.80
C LEU A 502 -21.15 -36.01 -54.28
N GLY A 503 -20.20 -35.13 -54.64
CA GLY A 503 -20.06 -34.60 -56.00
C GLY A 503 -21.15 -33.61 -56.41
N ILE A 504 -21.91 -33.08 -55.43
CA ILE A 504 -23.02 -32.15 -55.68
C ILE A 504 -22.55 -30.72 -55.36
N PRO A 505 -22.74 -29.74 -56.28
CA PRO A 505 -22.38 -28.36 -55.99
C PRO A 505 -23.33 -27.76 -54.93
N ASN A 506 -22.76 -27.17 -53.86
CA ASN A 506 -23.53 -26.54 -52.79
C ASN A 506 -24.17 -25.21 -53.26
N THR A 507 -25.30 -25.32 -53.95
CA THR A 507 -26.11 -24.19 -54.43
C THR A 507 -27.36 -24.02 -53.57
N LYS A 508 -28.01 -22.85 -53.62
CA LYS A 508 -29.25 -22.57 -52.86
C LYS A 508 -30.38 -23.57 -53.14
N ASN A 509 -30.33 -24.28 -54.26
CA ASN A 509 -31.32 -25.29 -54.64
C ASN A 509 -31.33 -26.50 -53.70
N PHE A 510 -30.25 -26.72 -52.95
CA PHE A 510 -30.10 -27.83 -51.99
C PHE A 510 -30.33 -27.41 -50.54
N ASN A 511 -30.74 -26.16 -50.28
CA ASN A 511 -31.12 -25.74 -48.94
C ASN A 511 -32.35 -26.54 -48.47
N GLU A 512 -32.39 -26.88 -47.18
CA GLU A 512 -33.41 -27.71 -46.53
C GLU A 512 -33.38 -29.21 -46.85
N ILE A 513 -32.45 -29.66 -47.70
CA ILE A 513 -32.25 -31.10 -47.96
C ILE A 513 -31.28 -31.65 -46.94
N THR A 514 -31.75 -32.58 -46.11
CA THR A 514 -30.94 -33.24 -45.08
C THR A 514 -30.51 -34.63 -45.46
N SER A 515 -31.32 -35.35 -46.24
CA SER A 515 -31.03 -36.72 -46.64
C SER A 515 -30.13 -36.78 -47.86
N ILE A 516 -29.19 -37.74 -47.83
CA ILE A 516 -28.25 -37.97 -48.91
C ILE A 516 -28.97 -38.47 -50.17
N GLU A 517 -30.01 -39.31 -50.00
CA GLU A 517 -30.76 -39.88 -51.12
C GLU A 517 -31.54 -38.80 -51.88
N ASP A 518 -32.21 -37.91 -51.16
CA ASP A 518 -32.98 -36.81 -51.74
C ASP A 518 -32.07 -35.81 -52.48
N ALA A 519 -30.88 -35.53 -51.93
CA ALA A 519 -29.90 -34.67 -52.57
C ALA A 519 -29.43 -35.24 -53.92
N LYS A 520 -29.17 -36.55 -53.98
CA LYS A 520 -28.79 -37.24 -55.23
C LYS A 520 -29.90 -37.22 -56.27
N ARG A 521 -31.14 -37.57 -55.88
CA ARG A 521 -32.30 -37.54 -56.78
C ARG A 521 -32.56 -36.14 -57.35
N LEU A 522 -32.42 -35.11 -56.52
CA LEU A 522 -32.57 -33.74 -56.99
C LEU A 522 -31.46 -33.35 -57.97
N TRP A 523 -30.22 -33.76 -57.68
CA TRP A 523 -29.09 -33.48 -58.56
C TRP A 523 -29.23 -34.14 -59.93
N GLU A 524 -29.65 -35.41 -59.98
CA GLU A 524 -29.96 -36.12 -61.23
C GLU A 524 -30.98 -35.35 -62.08
N ARG A 525 -32.09 -34.92 -61.46
CA ARG A 525 -33.13 -34.12 -62.14
C ARG A 525 -32.62 -32.75 -62.61
N ILE A 526 -31.71 -32.12 -61.87
CA ILE A 526 -31.09 -30.86 -62.28
C ILE A 526 -30.14 -31.10 -63.46
N GLN A 527 -29.35 -32.17 -63.44
CA GLN A 527 -28.45 -32.52 -64.55
C GLN A 527 -29.22 -32.83 -65.84
N GLU A 528 -30.35 -33.54 -65.74
CA GLU A 528 -31.29 -33.76 -66.85
C GLU A 528 -31.80 -32.44 -67.44
N ARG A 529 -32.24 -31.51 -66.59
CA ARG A 529 -32.73 -30.19 -67.04
C ARG A 529 -31.64 -29.29 -67.61
N GLN A 530 -30.44 -29.33 -67.05
CA GLN A 530 -29.31 -28.52 -67.50
C GLN A 530 -28.66 -29.06 -68.78
N GLY A 531 -29.08 -30.24 -69.26
CA GLY A 531 -28.65 -30.76 -70.55
C GLY A 531 -27.18 -31.17 -70.58
N LEU A 532 -26.58 -31.50 -69.43
CA LEU A 532 -25.20 -32.02 -69.38
C LEU A 532 -25.03 -33.35 -70.14
N ASN A 533 -26.13 -34.06 -70.41
CA ASN A 533 -26.21 -35.26 -71.26
C ASN A 533 -26.78 -34.99 -72.67
N LYS A 534 -26.88 -33.73 -73.14
CA LYS A 534 -27.25 -33.45 -74.54
C LYS A 534 -26.02 -33.52 -75.44
N TRP A 535 -26.14 -34.32 -76.50
CA TRP A 535 -25.16 -34.46 -77.60
C TRP A 535 -24.58 -33.10 -77.98
N ARG A 536 -23.24 -33.01 -78.02
CA ARG A 536 -22.51 -31.77 -78.37
C ARG A 536 -21.96 -31.91 -79.79
N PRO A 537 -22.62 -31.31 -80.80
CA PRO A 537 -22.20 -31.47 -82.20
C PRO A 537 -20.74 -31.11 -82.45
N ASP A 538 -20.22 -30.09 -81.77
CA ASP A 538 -18.84 -29.62 -82.00
C ASP A 538 -17.75 -30.61 -81.55
N LEU A 539 -18.08 -31.54 -80.65
CA LEU A 539 -17.16 -32.53 -80.07
C LEU A 539 -17.46 -33.96 -80.56
N GLU A 540 -18.72 -34.25 -80.86
CA GLU A 540 -19.22 -35.60 -81.11
C GLU A 540 -19.66 -35.81 -82.58
N GLU A 541 -19.74 -34.77 -83.41
CA GLU A 541 -19.99 -34.89 -84.85
C GLU A 541 -18.65 -35.06 -85.59
N GLU A 542 -18.52 -36.15 -86.34
CA GLU A 542 -17.31 -36.54 -87.05
C GLU A 542 -17.39 -36.14 -88.53
N TYR A 543 -16.33 -35.53 -89.05
CA TYR A 543 -16.17 -35.09 -90.43
C TYR A 543 -14.96 -35.80 -91.05
N GLU A 544 -15.13 -36.28 -92.27
CA GLU A 544 -14.09 -36.96 -93.04
C GLU A 544 -13.44 -35.99 -94.04
N ASP A 545 -12.12 -35.95 -94.09
CA ASP A 545 -11.37 -35.19 -95.09
C ASP A 545 -11.32 -35.90 -96.46
N HIS A 546 -10.72 -35.25 -97.46
CA HIS A 546 -10.63 -35.81 -98.81
C HIS A 546 -9.69 -37.03 -98.92
N GLU A 547 -8.86 -37.28 -97.90
CA GLU A 547 -7.96 -38.43 -97.79
C GLU A 547 -8.59 -39.59 -96.99
N GLY A 548 -9.77 -39.38 -96.42
CA GLY A 548 -10.54 -40.37 -95.67
C GLY A 548 -10.28 -40.38 -94.15
N ASN A 549 -9.61 -39.36 -93.61
CA ASN A 549 -9.33 -39.25 -92.18
C ASN A 549 -10.50 -38.58 -91.45
N ILE A 550 -10.91 -39.18 -90.33
CA ILE A 550 -12.06 -38.72 -89.55
C ILE A 550 -11.59 -37.84 -88.39
N TYR A 551 -12.13 -36.62 -88.33
CA TYR A 551 -11.89 -35.66 -87.25
C TYR A 551 -13.20 -35.19 -86.63
N ASN A 552 -13.19 -34.81 -85.35
CA ASN A 552 -14.34 -34.10 -84.79
C ASN A 552 -14.52 -32.75 -85.50
N LYS A 553 -15.76 -32.25 -85.56
CA LYS A 553 -16.14 -31.03 -86.26
C LYS A 553 -15.24 -29.84 -85.95
N LYS A 554 -14.93 -29.61 -84.67
CA LYS A 554 -14.08 -28.49 -84.27
C LYS A 554 -12.67 -28.62 -84.86
N THR A 555 -12.04 -29.77 -84.67
CA THR A 555 -10.71 -30.07 -85.20
C THR A 555 -10.70 -30.02 -86.73
N TYR A 556 -11.72 -30.55 -87.39
CA TYR A 556 -11.88 -30.44 -88.84
C TYR A 556 -11.96 -28.98 -89.30
N THR A 557 -12.82 -28.17 -88.68
CA THR A 557 -12.94 -26.74 -89.05
C THR A 557 -11.68 -25.93 -88.76
N ASP A 558 -10.96 -26.25 -87.68
CA ASP A 558 -9.71 -25.57 -87.34
C ASP A 558 -8.57 -25.97 -88.30
N LEU A 559 -8.46 -27.26 -88.66
CA LEU A 559 -7.52 -27.75 -89.67
C LEU A 559 -7.83 -27.17 -91.06
N GLN A 560 -9.11 -27.11 -91.43
CA GLN A 560 -9.56 -26.49 -92.68
C GLN A 560 -9.22 -24.99 -92.72
N ARG A 561 -9.40 -24.27 -91.60
CA ARG A 561 -9.01 -22.84 -91.49
C ARG A 561 -7.51 -22.61 -91.56
N GLN A 562 -6.73 -23.57 -91.07
CA GLN A 562 -5.26 -23.55 -91.17
C GLN A 562 -4.75 -24.01 -92.54
N GLY A 563 -5.63 -24.52 -93.41
CA GLY A 563 -5.29 -25.02 -94.75
C GLY A 563 -4.53 -26.34 -94.75
N LEU A 564 -4.69 -27.14 -93.69
CA LEU A 564 -3.97 -28.40 -93.49
C LEU A 564 -4.73 -29.63 -94.01
N ILE A 565 -6.03 -29.50 -94.29
CA ILE A 565 -6.91 -30.54 -94.85
C ILE A 565 -7.87 -29.99 -95.90
#